data_AF-A0A7D8YTW2-F1
#
_entry.id   AF-A0A7D8YTW2-F1
#
_cell.length_a   1.000
_cell.length_b   1.000
_cell.length_c   1.000
_cell.angle_alpha   90.00
_cell.angle_beta   90.00
_cell.angle_gamma   90.00
#
_symmetry.space_group_name_H-M   'P 1'
#
loop_
_entity.id
_entity.type
_entity.pdbx_description
1 polymer ?
#
loop_
_entity_poly.entity_id
_entity_poly.type
_entity_poly.pdbx_seq_one_letter_code
_entity_poly.pdbx_strand_id
1 'polypeptide(L)'
;MADISERPTMDARCLEHVLTDEEREFFNTQGYLTVENALEPEATDRLIKVVDRIDERERIHDRRGTLMSFANIIHEDDAFVDLLDLPATLPKVWGVLGWNIYLYHSHLDITPPAGARPADIPNCKTWSVAWHQDSMRVNDEIEVDPRPRLSVKVGFYLTDV
;
A
#
# COMPACT_ATOMS: atom_id res chain seq x y z
N MET A 1 22.56 -30.09 0.35
CA MET A 1 21.35 -30.34 -0.47
C MET A 1 20.19 -29.89 0.36
N ALA A 2 19.56 -28.77 -0.01
CA ALA A 2 18.34 -28.31 0.66
C ALA A 2 17.25 -29.34 0.36
N ASP A 3 16.55 -29.77 1.40
CA ASP A 3 15.38 -30.62 1.31
C ASP A 3 14.31 -29.90 0.48
N ILE A 4 13.96 -30.46 -0.68
CA ILE A 4 12.98 -29.91 -1.63
C ILE A 4 11.60 -30.57 -1.40
N SER A 5 11.42 -31.28 -0.28
CA SER A 5 10.23 -32.10 0.00
C SER A 5 8.97 -31.29 0.30
N GLU A 6 9.09 -30.01 0.66
CA GLU A 6 7.92 -29.14 0.80
C GLU A 6 7.95 -28.10 -0.30
N ARG A 7 7.27 -28.42 -1.42
CA ARG A 7 6.84 -27.34 -2.31
C ARG A 7 5.88 -26.48 -1.48
N PRO A 8 6.12 -25.16 -1.35
CA PRO A 8 5.14 -24.29 -0.69
C PRO A 8 3.81 -24.50 -1.41
N THR A 9 2.84 -25.03 -0.67
CA THR A 9 1.52 -25.29 -1.22
C THR A 9 0.80 -23.95 -1.25
N MET A 10 0.33 -23.53 -2.42
CA MET A 10 -0.47 -22.33 -2.57
C MET A 10 -1.64 -22.37 -1.58
N ASP A 11 -1.80 -21.31 -0.79
CA ASP A 11 -2.95 -21.16 0.09
C ASP A 11 -4.22 -21.05 -0.76
N ALA A 12 -5.06 -22.09 -0.75
CA ALA A 12 -6.25 -22.18 -1.59
C ALA A 12 -7.27 -21.05 -1.32
N ARG A 13 -7.22 -20.41 -0.15
CA ARG A 13 -8.07 -19.25 0.19
C ARG A 13 -7.87 -18.09 -0.77
N CYS A 14 -6.70 -17.98 -1.40
CA CYS A 14 -6.44 -16.95 -2.41
C CYS A 14 -7.37 -17.09 -3.63
N LEU A 15 -7.89 -18.28 -3.92
CA LEU A 15 -8.81 -18.50 -5.03
C LEU A 15 -10.19 -17.86 -4.79
N GLU A 16 -10.58 -17.64 -3.53
CA GLU A 16 -11.84 -17.00 -3.15
C GLU A 16 -11.85 -15.50 -3.50
N HIS A 17 -10.67 -14.90 -3.67
CA HIS A 17 -10.50 -13.47 -3.91
C HIS A 17 -10.03 -13.14 -5.33
N VAL A 18 -10.06 -14.12 -6.24
CA VAL A 18 -9.69 -13.92 -7.65
C VAL A 18 -10.54 -12.80 -8.24
N LEU A 19 -9.88 -11.93 -9.01
CA LEU A 19 -10.53 -10.83 -9.71
C LEU A 19 -11.69 -11.34 -10.59
N THR A 20 -12.91 -10.89 -10.30
CA THR A 20 -14.09 -11.25 -11.10
C THR A 20 -14.12 -10.44 -12.40
N ASP A 21 -14.95 -10.86 -13.36
CA ASP A 21 -15.14 -10.11 -14.61
C ASP A 21 -15.77 -8.73 -14.36
N GLU A 22 -16.67 -8.63 -13.38
CA GLU A 22 -17.29 -7.36 -12.97
C GLU A 22 -16.26 -6.42 -12.32
N GLU A 23 -15.44 -6.93 -11.40
CA GLU A 23 -14.35 -6.16 -10.80
C GLU A 23 -13.32 -5.72 -11.86
N ARG A 24 -13.02 -6.58 -12.83
CA ARG A 24 -12.13 -6.27 -13.94
C ARG A 24 -12.68 -5.12 -14.78
N GLU A 25 -13.96 -5.18 -15.16
CA GLU A 25 -14.61 -4.13 -15.92
C GLU A 25 -14.66 -2.81 -15.14
N PHE A 26 -15.01 -2.88 -13.86
CA PHE A 26 -15.00 -1.73 -12.96
C PHE A 26 -13.61 -1.10 -12.87
N PHE A 27 -12.57 -1.89 -12.61
CA PHE A 27 -11.20 -1.41 -12.50
C PHE A 27 -10.71 -0.77 -13.81
N ASN A 28 -11.02 -1.39 -14.96
CA ASN A 28 -10.63 -0.85 -16.27
C ASN A 28 -11.32 0.49 -16.58
N THR A 29 -12.55 0.67 -16.08
CA THR A 29 -13.33 1.90 -16.32
C THR A 29 -13.00 3.01 -15.31
N GLN A 30 -12.89 2.67 -14.04
CA GLN A 30 -12.77 3.62 -12.92
C GLN A 30 -11.33 3.84 -12.45
N GLY A 31 -10.42 2.90 -12.75
CA GLY A 31 -9.01 2.98 -12.37
C GLY A 31 -8.69 2.55 -10.93
N TYR A 32 -9.67 2.03 -10.18
CA TYR A 32 -9.48 1.56 -8.80
C TYR A 32 -10.43 0.41 -8.45
N LEU A 33 -10.14 -0.27 -7.33
CA LEU A 33 -11.02 -1.21 -6.65
C LEU A 33 -10.88 -1.02 -5.14
N THR A 34 -11.99 -1.13 -4.41
CA THR A 34 -12.00 -1.17 -2.95
C THR A 34 -12.20 -2.61 -2.50
N VAL A 35 -11.35 -3.08 -1.60
CA VAL A 35 -11.47 -4.41 -0.98
C VAL A 35 -11.81 -4.19 0.49
N GLU A 36 -13.08 -4.36 0.83
CA GLU A 36 -13.54 -4.23 2.20
C GLU A 36 -13.03 -5.38 3.06
N ASN A 37 -12.72 -5.10 4.33
CA ASN A 37 -12.25 -6.09 5.31
C ASN A 37 -11.06 -6.91 4.81
N ALA A 38 -10.15 -6.29 4.04
CA ALA A 38 -8.97 -6.97 3.51
C ALA A 38 -8.00 -7.44 4.61
N LEU A 39 -7.95 -6.71 5.73
CA LEU A 39 -7.13 -7.03 6.89
C LEU A 39 -8.02 -7.46 8.06
N GLU A 40 -7.62 -8.54 8.71
CA GLU A 40 -8.22 -8.96 9.97
C GLU A 40 -7.87 -7.97 11.10
N PRO A 41 -8.71 -7.86 12.16
CA PRO A 41 -8.46 -6.96 13.28
C PRO A 41 -7.07 -7.16 13.91
N GLU A 42 -6.64 -8.41 14.11
CA GLU A 42 -5.35 -8.72 14.73
C GLU A 42 -4.15 -8.30 13.86
N ALA A 43 -4.27 -8.45 12.54
CA ALA A 43 -3.26 -8.00 11.59
C ALA A 43 -3.17 -6.48 11.56
N THR A 44 -4.33 -5.81 11.61
CA THR A 44 -4.44 -4.35 11.69
C THR A 44 -3.79 -3.81 12.97
N ASP A 45 -4.11 -4.41 14.13
CA ASP A 45 -3.51 -4.05 15.42
C ASP A 45 -1.98 -4.23 15.42
N ARG A 46 -1.48 -5.28 14.78
CA ARG A 46 -0.02 -5.51 14.65
C ARG A 46 0.63 -4.42 13.79
N LEU A 47 0.05 -4.10 12.64
CA LEU A 47 0.55 -3.05 11.75
C LEU A 47 0.55 -1.68 12.43
N ILE A 48 -0.52 -1.34 13.15
CA ILE A 48 -0.60 -0.09 13.93
C ILE A 48 0.55 -0.01 14.93
N LYS A 49 0.82 -1.06 15.71
CA LYS A 49 1.94 -1.07 16.68
C LYS A 49 3.31 -0.88 16.01
N VAL A 50 3.50 -1.41 14.81
CA VAL A 50 4.74 -1.21 14.03
C VAL A 50 4.84 0.25 13.59
N VAL A 51 3.75 0.80 13.06
CA VAL A 51 3.68 2.21 12.62
C VAL A 51 3.89 3.16 13.80
N ASP A 52 3.29 2.90 14.97
CA ASP A 52 3.48 3.69 16.19
C ASP A 52 4.94 3.68 16.64
N ARG A 53 5.61 2.52 16.61
CA ARG A 53 7.04 2.41 16.93
C ARG A 53 7.91 3.25 15.99
N ILE A 54 7.61 3.24 14.69
CA ILE A 54 8.30 4.06 13.69
C ILE A 54 7.99 5.55 13.96
N ASP A 55 6.73 5.88 14.25
CA ASP A 55 6.30 7.24 14.53
C ASP A 55 7.04 7.82 15.74
N GLU A 56 7.05 7.09 16.85
CA GLU A 56 7.77 7.45 18.07
C GLU A 56 9.26 7.68 17.78
N ARG A 57 9.92 6.74 17.07
CA ARG A 57 11.34 6.85 16.70
C ARG A 57 11.64 8.11 15.90
N GLU A 58 10.83 8.40 14.88
CA GLU A 58 11.12 9.45 13.89
C GLU A 58 10.61 10.84 14.31
N ARG A 59 9.50 10.90 15.07
CA ARG A 59 8.84 12.15 15.47
C ARG A 59 9.51 12.82 16.68
N ILE A 60 10.36 12.11 17.42
CA ILE A 60 11.20 12.67 18.50
C ILE A 60 12.09 13.81 17.99
N HIS A 61 12.44 13.83 16.71
CA HIS A 61 13.27 14.86 16.09
C HIS A 61 12.51 16.15 15.68
N ASP A 62 11.50 16.55 16.48
CA ASP A 62 10.68 17.76 16.30
C ASP A 62 9.91 17.83 14.96
N ARG A 63 9.50 16.67 14.46
CA ARG A 63 8.57 16.55 13.31
C ARG A 63 7.11 16.58 13.77
N ARG A 64 6.82 17.36 14.81
CA ARG A 64 5.49 17.43 15.41
C ARG A 64 4.52 18.08 14.44
N GLY A 65 3.34 17.47 14.26
CA GLY A 65 2.30 17.98 13.38
C GLY A 65 2.64 17.95 11.89
N THR A 66 3.71 17.24 11.48
CA THR A 66 4.04 17.05 10.06
C THR A 66 3.62 15.66 9.58
N LEU A 67 3.17 15.56 8.33
CA LEU A 67 3.10 14.30 7.62
C LEU A 67 4.49 13.69 7.54
N MET A 68 4.61 12.40 7.88
CA MET A 68 5.84 11.65 7.67
C MET A 68 5.65 10.67 6.52
N SER A 69 6.61 10.62 5.62
CA SER A 69 6.60 9.81 4.39
C SER A 69 7.91 9.05 4.35
N PHE A 70 7.82 7.72 4.31
CA PHE A 70 8.96 6.82 4.32
C PHE A 70 8.86 5.87 3.13
N ALA A 71 9.91 5.83 2.31
CA ALA A 71 10.05 4.83 1.26
C ALA A 71 10.81 3.60 1.78
N ASN A 72 10.62 2.47 1.08
CA ASN A 72 11.33 1.21 1.35
C ASN A 72 11.06 0.66 2.76
N ILE A 73 9.80 0.52 3.16
CA ILE A 73 9.41 0.18 4.55
C ILE A 73 9.39 -1.32 4.86
N ILE A 74 9.54 -2.19 3.85
CA ILE A 74 9.42 -3.65 4.04
C ILE A 74 10.40 -4.21 5.08
N HIS A 75 11.57 -3.56 5.26
CA HIS A 75 12.58 -3.99 6.20
C HIS A 75 12.27 -3.63 7.67
N GLU A 76 11.25 -2.80 7.93
CA GLU A 76 10.95 -2.30 9.28
C GLU A 76 10.29 -3.35 10.18
N ASP A 77 9.53 -4.29 9.61
CA ASP A 77 8.88 -5.40 10.31
C ASP A 77 8.33 -6.43 9.31
N ASP A 78 8.31 -7.70 9.71
CA ASP A 78 7.67 -8.78 8.93
C ASP A 78 6.18 -8.50 8.68
N ALA A 79 5.52 -7.69 9.53
CA ALA A 79 4.12 -7.30 9.32
C ALA A 79 3.88 -6.63 7.96
N PHE A 80 4.87 -5.88 7.45
CA PHE A 80 4.77 -5.27 6.11
C PHE A 80 5.07 -6.28 5.00
N VAL A 81 5.88 -7.30 5.27
CA VAL A 81 6.15 -8.41 4.33
C VAL A 81 4.87 -9.22 4.14
N ASP A 82 4.13 -9.48 5.22
CA ASP A 82 2.87 -10.23 5.20
C ASP A 82 1.76 -9.56 4.36
N LEU A 83 1.92 -8.28 4.01
CA LEU A 83 1.00 -7.58 3.10
C LEU A 83 1.21 -7.97 1.63
N LEU A 84 2.38 -8.50 1.26
CA LEU A 84 2.75 -8.77 -0.13
C LEU A 84 1.99 -9.95 -0.73
N ASP A 85 1.62 -10.92 0.09
CA ASP A 85 0.90 -12.13 -0.30
C ASP A 85 -0.46 -12.29 0.39
N LEU A 86 -1.01 -11.17 0.90
CA LEU A 86 -2.30 -11.14 1.55
C LEU A 86 -3.39 -11.74 0.64
N PRO A 87 -4.08 -12.83 1.07
CA PRO A 87 -5.04 -13.56 0.23
C PRO A 87 -6.16 -12.70 -0.36
N ALA A 88 -6.58 -11.65 0.36
CA ALA A 88 -7.63 -10.74 -0.08
C ALA A 88 -7.23 -9.84 -1.27
N THR A 89 -5.93 -9.63 -1.51
CA THR A 89 -5.45 -8.61 -2.48
C THR A 89 -4.53 -9.18 -3.55
N LEU A 90 -3.61 -10.10 -3.23
CA LEU A 90 -2.66 -10.66 -4.21
C LEU A 90 -3.36 -11.27 -5.45
N PRO A 91 -4.46 -12.04 -5.31
CA PRO A 91 -5.18 -12.60 -6.46
C PRO A 91 -5.84 -11.54 -7.36
N LYS A 92 -6.17 -10.37 -6.79
CA LYS A 92 -6.67 -9.23 -7.57
C LYS A 92 -5.51 -8.59 -8.34
N VAL A 93 -4.36 -8.40 -7.68
CA VAL A 93 -3.15 -7.83 -8.30
C VAL A 93 -2.68 -8.67 -9.49
N TRP A 94 -2.51 -9.99 -9.34
CA TRP A 94 -2.12 -10.83 -10.48
C TRP A 94 -3.19 -10.89 -11.57
N GLY A 95 -4.45 -10.60 -11.21
CA GLY A 95 -5.58 -10.64 -12.13
C GLY A 95 -5.57 -9.41 -13.02
N VAL A 96 -5.07 -8.31 -12.48
CA VAL A 96 -4.88 -7.00 -13.12
C VAL A 96 -3.58 -6.93 -13.93
N LEU A 97 -2.47 -7.49 -13.42
CA LEU A 97 -1.13 -7.34 -14.00
C LEU A 97 -0.56 -8.61 -14.66
N GLY A 98 -1.10 -9.78 -14.37
CA GLY A 98 -0.51 -11.07 -14.72
C GLY A 98 0.41 -11.62 -13.61
N TRP A 99 1.11 -12.71 -13.91
CA TRP A 99 1.85 -13.50 -12.91
C TRP A 99 3.28 -13.02 -12.62
N ASN A 100 3.90 -12.29 -13.55
CA ASN A 100 5.30 -11.88 -13.43
C ASN A 100 5.41 -10.51 -12.74
N ILE A 101 5.10 -10.49 -11.45
CA ILE A 101 5.00 -9.27 -10.64
C ILE A 101 6.07 -9.25 -9.55
N TYR A 102 6.54 -8.04 -9.24
CA TYR A 102 7.55 -7.79 -8.22
C TYR A 102 7.19 -6.55 -7.43
N LEU A 103 7.50 -6.54 -6.14
CA LEU A 103 7.51 -5.30 -5.38
C LEU A 103 8.66 -4.42 -5.86
N TYR A 104 8.34 -3.24 -6.37
CA TYR A 104 9.35 -2.25 -6.77
C TYR A 104 9.35 -1.00 -5.88
N HIS A 105 8.26 -0.78 -5.13
CA HIS A 105 8.10 0.39 -4.28
C HIS A 105 7.22 0.05 -3.08
N SER A 106 7.65 0.44 -1.88
CA SER A 106 6.85 0.40 -0.67
C SER A 106 6.94 1.76 0.03
N HIS A 107 5.83 2.17 0.64
CA HIS A 107 5.70 3.49 1.24
C HIS A 107 4.84 3.43 2.50
N LEU A 108 5.20 4.22 3.50
CA LEU A 108 4.40 4.50 4.69
C LEU A 108 4.18 6.01 4.78
N ASP A 109 2.91 6.40 4.90
CA ASP A 109 2.50 7.75 5.22
C ASP A 109 1.84 7.79 6.59
N ILE A 110 2.33 8.65 7.48
CA ILE A 110 1.77 8.90 8.80
C ILE A 110 1.28 10.33 8.87
N THR A 111 -0.04 10.49 8.81
CA THR A 111 -0.72 11.78 8.90
C THR A 111 -1.02 12.15 10.35
N PRO A 112 -0.84 13.41 10.75
CA PRO A 112 -1.33 13.89 12.05
C PRO A 112 -2.86 13.75 12.16
N PRO A 113 -3.42 13.59 13.37
CA PRO A 113 -4.86 13.49 13.58
C PRO A 113 -5.63 14.68 12.99
N ALA A 114 -6.82 14.39 12.44
CA ALA A 114 -7.72 15.42 11.95
C ALA A 114 -8.05 16.43 13.08
N GLY A 115 -7.77 17.72 12.83
CA GLY A 115 -8.00 18.76 13.83
C GLY A 115 -6.84 19.02 14.80
N ALA A 116 -5.71 18.32 14.68
CA ALA A 116 -4.42 18.80 15.17
C ALA A 116 -4.05 20.07 14.38
N ARG A 117 -4.71 21.18 14.75
CA ARG A 117 -4.70 22.41 13.97
C ARG A 117 -3.31 23.05 14.06
N PRO A 118 -2.79 23.60 12.95
CA PRO A 118 -1.53 24.35 12.87
C PRO A 118 -1.34 25.54 13.83
N ALA A 119 -2.34 25.90 14.65
CA ALA A 119 -2.28 27.12 15.48
C ALA A 119 -1.23 27.03 16.60
N ASP A 120 -0.95 25.82 17.09
CA ASP A 120 -0.02 25.60 18.20
C ASP A 120 1.42 25.31 17.73
N ILE A 121 1.65 25.28 16.40
CA ILE A 121 2.95 24.96 15.79
C ILE A 121 3.29 26.04 14.74
N PRO A 122 4.14 27.03 15.08
CA PRO A 122 4.61 28.03 14.12
C PRO A 122 5.19 27.34 12.87
N ASN A 123 4.74 27.74 11.67
CA ASN A 123 5.14 27.22 10.35
C ASN A 123 4.60 25.84 9.93
N CYS A 124 3.57 25.29 10.58
CA CYS A 124 2.93 24.07 10.09
C CYS A 124 2.15 24.36 8.77
N LYS A 125 2.67 23.86 7.65
CA LYS A 125 2.04 24.00 6.32
C LYS A 125 0.80 23.10 6.24
N THR A 126 -0.29 23.62 5.67
CA THR A 126 -1.38 22.77 5.17
C THR A 126 -0.82 21.85 4.10
N TRP A 127 -0.71 20.57 4.40
CA TRP A 127 -0.24 19.56 3.45
C TRP A 127 -1.34 19.33 2.41
N SER A 128 -1.08 19.70 1.15
CA SER A 128 -1.89 19.29 0.00
C SER A 128 -1.00 18.55 -0.98
N VAL A 129 -1.41 17.33 -1.34
CA VAL A 129 -0.78 16.58 -2.41
C VAL A 129 -1.43 17.05 -3.71
N ALA A 130 -0.63 17.49 -4.67
CA ALA A 130 -1.15 17.90 -5.98
C ALA A 130 -1.75 16.68 -6.71
N TRP A 131 -2.75 16.91 -7.56
CA TRP A 131 -3.25 15.88 -8.47
C TRP A 131 -2.11 15.39 -9.36
N HIS A 132 -1.86 14.08 -9.35
CA HIS A 132 -0.79 13.45 -10.13
C HIS A 132 -1.10 11.98 -10.42
N GLN A 133 -0.33 11.39 -11.33
CA GLN A 133 -0.26 9.93 -11.53
C GLN A 133 1.03 9.40 -10.90
N ASP A 134 0.94 8.27 -10.21
CA ASP A 134 2.11 7.55 -9.72
C ASP A 134 2.99 7.11 -10.91
N SER A 135 4.28 6.88 -10.66
CA SER A 135 5.36 6.63 -11.65
C SER A 135 6.03 7.88 -12.24
N MET A 136 5.61 9.09 -11.86
CA MET A 136 6.31 10.35 -12.20
C MET A 136 6.63 10.43 -13.71
N ARG A 137 7.90 10.58 -14.05
CA ARG A 137 8.45 10.76 -15.40
C ARG A 137 8.14 9.62 -16.36
N VAL A 138 7.86 8.41 -15.86
CA VAL A 138 7.42 7.28 -16.69
C VAL A 138 6.13 7.62 -17.45
N ASN A 139 5.25 8.44 -16.85
CA ASN A 139 4.02 8.89 -17.52
C ASN A 139 4.30 9.84 -18.69
N ASP A 140 5.42 10.56 -18.66
CA ASP A 140 5.82 11.51 -19.71
C ASP A 140 6.60 10.81 -20.83
N GLU A 141 7.41 9.80 -20.50
CA GLU A 141 8.33 9.15 -21.44
C GLU A 141 7.71 7.98 -22.21
N ILE A 142 6.60 7.41 -21.74
CA ILE A 142 5.87 6.37 -22.47
C ILE A 142 4.84 7.02 -23.39
N GLU A 143 5.28 7.29 -24.61
CA GLU A 143 4.53 7.98 -25.66
C GLU A 143 3.57 7.06 -26.44
N VAL A 144 2.88 6.13 -25.76
CA VAL A 144 1.89 5.21 -26.36
C VAL A 144 0.52 5.43 -25.72
N ASP A 145 -0.55 5.37 -26.53
CA ASP A 145 -1.93 5.51 -26.07
C ASP A 145 -2.80 4.29 -26.50
N PRO A 146 -3.44 3.57 -25.55
CA PRO A 146 -3.30 3.74 -24.09
C PRO A 146 -1.91 3.31 -23.61
N ARG A 147 -1.42 3.95 -22.54
CA ARG A 147 -0.16 3.56 -21.90
C ARG A 147 -0.29 2.14 -21.31
N PRO A 148 0.74 1.29 -21.44
CA PRO A 148 0.76 -0.02 -20.78
C PRO A 148 0.66 0.15 -19.26
N ARG A 149 -0.14 -0.71 -18.62
CA ARG A 149 -0.24 -0.78 -17.17
C ARG A 149 1.02 -1.43 -16.59
N LEU A 150 1.99 -0.61 -16.17
CA LEU A 150 3.26 -1.07 -15.62
C LEU A 150 3.19 -1.47 -14.15
N SER A 151 2.26 -0.89 -13.40
CA SER A 151 2.11 -1.15 -11.97
C SER A 151 0.68 -0.95 -11.49
N VAL A 152 0.39 -1.54 -10.34
CA VAL A 152 -0.76 -1.23 -9.49
C VAL A 152 -0.25 -0.94 -8.09
N LYS A 153 -0.93 -0.06 -7.36
CA LYS A 153 -0.65 0.22 -5.96
C LYS A 153 -1.76 -0.38 -5.11
N VAL A 154 -1.37 -1.08 -4.05
CA VAL A 154 -2.30 -1.56 -3.01
C VAL A 154 -2.09 -0.65 -1.80
N GLY A 155 -3.12 0.09 -1.44
CA GLY A 155 -3.12 0.97 -0.27
C GLY A 155 -3.86 0.31 0.88
N PHE A 156 -3.19 0.15 2.02
CA PHE A 156 -3.80 -0.30 3.27
C PHE A 156 -3.97 0.90 4.19
N TYR A 157 -5.22 1.22 4.52
CA TYR A 157 -5.56 2.31 5.43
C TYR A 157 -5.76 1.72 6.83
N LEU A 158 -4.88 2.07 7.75
CA LEU A 158 -4.86 1.52 9.12
C LEU A 158 -5.72 2.32 10.11
N THR A 159 -6.26 3.45 9.65
CA THR A 159 -7.17 4.32 10.39
C THR A 159 -8.32 4.72 9.48
N ASP A 160 -9.44 5.14 10.07
CA ASP A 160 -10.60 5.63 9.32
C ASP A 160 -10.23 6.76 8.34
N VAL A 161 -10.82 6.71 7.14
CA VAL A 161 -10.60 7.63 6.01
C VAL A 161 -11.83 8.45 5.68
#